data_AF-A0A438JL40-F1
#
_entry.id   AF-A0A438JL40-F1
#
_cell.length_a   1.000
_cell.length_b   1.000
_cell.length_c   1.000
_cell.angle_alpha   90.00
_cell.angle_beta   90.00
_cell.angle_gamma   90.00
#
_symmetry.space_group_name_H-M   'P 1'
#
loop_
_entity.id
_entity.type
_entity.pdbx_description
1 polymer ?
#
loop_
_entity_poly.entity_id
_entity_poly.type
_entity_poly.pdbx_seq_one_letter_code
_entity_poly.pdbx_strand_id
1 'polypeptide(L)' 'MDPLQVSSKALGGLKINLEKSELIPIRDVSNLEELVGILGCKAGALPTTYLGPPLGAPDKFYKVWDRVCNDPLSTV' A
#
# COMPACT_ATOMS: atom_id res chain seq x y z
N MET A 1 19.84 0.78 -24.16
CA MET A 1 19.20 1.47 -23.02
C MET A 1 19.90 0.97 -21.79
N ASP A 2 20.65 1.84 -21.12
CA ASP A 2 21.45 1.46 -19.95
C ASP A 2 20.50 1.21 -18.74
N PRO A 3 20.57 0.07 -18.03
CA PRO A 3 19.60 -0.29 -16.98
C PRO A 3 19.90 0.35 -15.62
N LEU A 4 20.76 1.37 -15.61
CA LEU A 4 21.23 1.99 -14.37
C LEU A 4 20.15 2.86 -13.74
N GLN A 5 19.46 2.22 -12.81
CA GLN A 5 18.86 2.80 -11.61
C GLN A 5 17.82 3.88 -11.86
N VAL A 6 16.56 3.46 -12.03
CA VAL A 6 15.44 4.18 -11.42
C VAL A 6 15.55 4.01 -9.90
N SER A 7 16.61 4.54 -9.29
CA SER A 7 16.58 4.80 -7.85
C SER A 7 15.73 6.06 -7.74
N SER A 8 14.44 5.89 -7.46
CA SER A 8 13.56 7.01 -7.10
C SER A 8 14.10 7.62 -5.81
N LYS A 9 15.06 8.54 -5.93
CA LYS A 9 15.46 9.39 -4.82
C LYS A 9 14.26 10.28 -4.58
N ALA A 10 13.46 9.93 -3.56
CA ALA A 10 12.34 10.74 -3.15
C ALA A 10 12.87 12.16 -2.86
N LEU A 11 12.06 13.19 -3.12
CA LEU A 11 12.45 14.59 -2.93
C LEU A 11 12.99 14.87 -1.51
N GLY A 12 12.72 13.99 -0.54
CA GLY A 12 13.23 14.03 0.84
C GLY A 12 14.47 13.18 1.15
N GLY A 13 15.24 12.69 0.17
CA GLY A 13 16.48 11.92 0.41
C GLY A 13 16.27 10.50 0.97
N LEU A 14 15.02 10.04 1.05
CA LEU A 14 14.66 8.69 1.46
C LEU A 14 14.80 7.71 0.28
N LYS A 15 15.22 6.47 0.59
CA LYS A 15 15.25 5.35 -0.36
C LYS A 15 14.02 4.47 -0.17
N ILE A 16 13.31 4.20 -1.26
CA ILE A 16 12.15 3.31 -1.26
C ILE A 16 12.62 1.86 -1.20
N ASN A 17 11.97 1.04 -0.37
CA ASN A 17 12.17 -0.40 -0.34
C ASN A 17 11.14 -1.07 -1.27
N LEU A 18 11.54 -1.32 -2.52
CA LEU A 18 10.68 -1.95 -3.51
C LEU A 18 10.40 -3.43 -3.23
N GLU A 19 11.29 -4.12 -2.51
CA GLU A 19 11.10 -5.53 -2.13
C GLU A 19 9.91 -5.72 -1.18
N LYS A 20 9.66 -4.72 -0.33
CA LYS A 20 8.55 -4.66 0.64
C LYS A 20 7.33 -3.88 0.13
N SER A 21 7.43 -3.20 -1.01
CA SER A 21 6.35 -2.37 -1.54
C SER A 21 5.46 -3.18 -2.47
N GLU A 22 4.16 -2.94 -2.37
CA GLU A 22 3.14 -3.55 -3.22
C GLU A 22 2.24 -2.47 -3.82
N LEU A 23 1.88 -2.63 -5.10
CA LEU A 23 0.85 -1.84 -5.77
C LEU A 23 -0.47 -2.60 -5.67
N ILE A 24 -1.42 -2.04 -4.92
CA ILE A 24 -2.72 -2.67 -4.66
C ILE A 24 -3.80 -1.86 -5.39
N PRO A 25 -4.53 -2.46 -6.35
CA PRO A 25 -5.62 -1.77 -7.01
C PRO A 25 -6.86 -1.74 -6.10
N ILE A 26 -7.52 -0.60 -5.98
CA ILE A 26 -8.78 -0.46 -5.20
C ILE A 26 -10.00 -0.93 -6.00
N ARG A 27 -9.87 -1.02 -7.33
CA ARG A 27 -10.89 -1.46 -8.28
C ARG A 27 -10.23 -2.26 -9.41
N ASP A 28 -10.98 -2.61 -10.44
CA ASP A 28 -10.39 -3.20 -11.63
C ASP A 28 -9.49 -2.20 -12.37
N VAL A 29 -8.27 -2.61 -12.66
CA VAL A 29 -7.22 -1.82 -13.33
C VAL A 29 -6.55 -2.71 -14.36
N SER A 30 -6.90 -2.53 -15.63
CA SER A 30 -6.51 -3.43 -16.72
C SER A 30 -5.00 -3.45 -17.01
N ASN A 31 -4.27 -2.42 -16.59
CA ASN A 31 -2.83 -2.25 -16.85
C ASN A 31 -1.95 -2.45 -15.60
N LEU A 32 -2.42 -3.20 -14.60
CA LEU A 32 -1.69 -3.39 -13.34
C LEU A 32 -0.28 -3.95 -13.56
N GLU A 33 -0.11 -4.97 -14.40
CA GLU A 33 1.21 -5.60 -14.63
C GLU A 33 2.23 -4.61 -15.22
N GLU A 34 1.79 -3.77 -16.15
CA GLU A 34 2.64 -2.73 -16.74
C GLU A 34 3.09 -1.72 -15.67
N LEU A 35 2.16 -1.26 -14.83
CA LEU A 35 2.44 -0.31 -13.76
C LEU A 35 3.42 -0.88 -12.73
N VAL A 36 3.26 -2.15 -12.37
CA VAL A 36 4.15 -2.85 -11.43
C VAL A 36 5.55 -3.00 -12.04
N GLY A 37 5.65 -3.28 -13.35
CA GLY A 37 6.92 -3.31 -14.08
C GLY A 37 7.64 -1.95 -14.13
N ILE A 38 6.88 -0.86 -14.34
CA ILE A 38 7.42 0.52 -14.32
C ILE A 38 7.91 0.91 -12.93
N LEU A 39 7.15 0.58 -11.89
CA LEU A 39 7.48 0.93 -10.50
C LEU A 39 8.54 0.01 -9.88
N GLY A 40 8.71 -1.20 -10.42
CA GLY A 40 9.63 -2.20 -9.89
C GLY A 40 9.22 -2.78 -8.53
N CYS A 41 7.94 -2.69 -8.16
CA CYS A 41 7.39 -3.27 -6.93
C CYS A 41 6.64 -4.58 -7.23
N LYS A 42 5.88 -5.13 -6.27
CA LYS A 42 5.02 -6.30 -6.48
C LYS A 42 3.56 -5.88 -6.69
N ALA A 43 2.76 -6.69 -7.37
CA ALA A 43 1.31 -6.55 -7.34
C ALA A 43 0.78 -7.09 -6.00
N GLY A 44 -0.08 -6.34 -5.33
CA GLY A 44 -0.81 -6.80 -4.14
C GLY A 44 -2.31 -6.81 -4.37
N ALA A 45 -3.07 -7.25 -3.36
CA ALA A 45 -4.53 -7.36 -3.44
C ALA A 45 -5.17 -6.98 -2.10
N LEU A 46 -6.47 -6.63 -2.16
CA LEU A 46 -7.29 -6.47 -0.97
C LEU A 46 -7.95 -7.82 -0.57
N PRO A 47 -8.17 -8.04 0.74
CA PRO A 47 -7.77 -7.18 1.84
C PRO A 47 -6.28 -7.29 2.17
N THR A 48 -5.65 -6.19 2.59
CA THR A 48 -4.23 -6.16 3.02
C THR A 48 -4.10 -5.58 4.43
N THR A 49 -3.02 -5.89 5.15
CA THR A 49 -2.78 -5.35 6.49
C THR A 49 -1.85 -4.15 6.42
N TYR A 50 -2.32 -3.00 6.91
CA TYR A 50 -1.48 -1.81 7.09
C TYR A 50 -1.56 -1.36 8.54
N LEU A 51 -0.41 -1.36 9.23
CA LEU A 51 -0.30 -0.99 10.65
C LEU A 51 -1.18 -1.82 11.61
N GLY A 52 -1.66 -3.00 11.18
CA GLY A 52 -2.41 -3.96 12.00
C GLY A 52 -3.82 -4.27 11.47
N PRO A 53 -4.70 -3.29 11.25
CA PRO A 53 -6.03 -3.53 10.68
C PRO A 53 -6.01 -3.87 9.18
N PRO A 54 -6.97 -4.68 8.69
CA PRO A 54 -7.09 -5.04 7.28
C PRO A 54 -7.84 -3.97 6.47
N LEU A 55 -7.14 -3.34 5.52
CA LEU A 55 -7.68 -2.47 4.50
C LEU A 55 -8.49 -3.28 3.47
N GLY A 56 -9.62 -2.74 3.02
CA GLY A 56 -10.47 -3.38 2.01
C GLY A 56 -11.22 -4.63 2.50
N ALA A 57 -11.27 -4.86 3.82
CA ALA A 57 -12.13 -5.89 4.38
C ALA A 57 -13.62 -5.54 4.15
N PRO A 58 -14.52 -6.53 3.98
CA PRO A 58 -15.94 -6.29 3.81
C PRO A 58 -16.54 -5.45 4.95
N ASP A 59 -17.57 -4.64 4.66
CA ASP A 59 -18.19 -3.67 5.60
C ASP A 59 -18.60 -4.28 6.96
N LYS A 60 -18.87 -5.59 7.00
CA LYS A 60 -19.23 -6.33 8.22
C LYS A 60 -18.06 -6.48 9.21
N PHE A 61 -16.86 -6.06 8.85
CA PHE A 61 -15.65 -6.09 9.68
C PHE A 61 -15.36 -4.77 10.41
N TYR A 62 -16.32 -3.84 10.53
CA TYR A 62 -16.15 -2.57 11.26
C TYR A 62 -15.60 -2.75 12.69
N LYS A 63 -15.93 -3.87 13.37
CA LYS A 63 -15.39 -4.21 14.70
C LYS A 63 -13.86 -4.32 14.73
N VAL A 64 -13.22 -4.63 13.60
CA VAL A 64 -11.76 -4.67 13.47
C VAL A 64 -11.16 -3.26 13.50
N TRP A 65 -11.91 -2.28 13.03
CA TRP A 65 -11.52 -0.86 13.01
C TRP A 65 -11.96 -0.09 14.26
N ASP A 66 -12.70 -0.71 15.17
CA ASP A 66 -13.26 -0.07 16.36
C ASP A 66 -12.19 0.61 17.21
N ARG A 67 -11.03 -0.03 17.40
CA ARG A 67 -9.90 0.57 18.13
C ARG A 67 -9.32 1.81 17.46
N VAL A 68 -9.42 1.94 16.15
CA VAL A 68 -8.88 3.09 15.40
C VAL A 68 -9.91 4.22 15.39
N CYS A 69 -11.19 3.87 15.18
CA CYS A 69 -12.28 4.86 15.05
C CYS A 69 -12.81 5.35 16.39
N ASN A 70 -12.75 4.52 17.44
CA ASN A 70 -13.28 4.79 18.78
C ASN A 70 -12.17 4.80 19.84
N ASP A 71 -10.93 5.14 19.46
CA ASP A 71 -9.81 5.20 20.40
C ASP A 71 -10.09 6.20 21.53
N PRO A 72 -10.21 5.75 22.81
CA PRO A 72 -10.54 6.62 23.93
C PRO A 72 -9.47 7.67 24.26
N LEU A 73 -8.25 7.50 23.75
CA LEU A 73 -7.11 8.41 23.95
C LEU A 73 -6.97 9.43 22.81
N SER A 74 -7.80 9.35 21.76
CA SER A 74 -7.86 10.36 20.69
C SER A 74 -8.67 11.61 21.07
N THR A 75 -9.38 11.56 22.20
CA THR A 75 -9.99 12.74 22.82
C THR A 75 -8.97 13.35 23.76
N VAL A 76 -8.62 14.62 23.51
CA VAL A 76 -7.98 15.51 24.50
C VAL A 76 -8.67 15.43 25.87
#